data_AF-A0A5N4AK70-F1
#
_entry.id   AF-A0A5N4AK70-F1
#
_cell.length_a   1.000
_cell.length_b   1.000
_cell.length_c   1.000
_cell.angle_alpha   90.00
_cell.angle_beta   90.00
_cell.angle_gamma   90.00
#
_symmetry.space_group_name_H-M   'P 1'
#
loop_
_entity.id
_entity.type
_entity.pdbx_description
1 polymer ?
#
loop_
_entity_poly.entity_id
_entity_poly.type
_entity_poly.pdbx_seq_one_letter_code
_entity_poly.pdbx_strand_id
1 'polypeptide(L)'
;MVSNIKKEFANNVKSADWIDDDTKLHVLEKLAAMSSYVGYPDELLSDKKLEDYYKGVDNKSLHVESENLLKMGLSTRLFDYENAAKSLVLPVNQINWVKWGELAIYVGVLNDLKTNEIAMIGHTI
;
A
#
# COMPACT_ATOMS: atom_id res chain seq x y z
N MET A 1 -17.83 -7.89 1.64
CA MET A 1 -18.32 -6.49 1.57
C MET A 1 -17.77 -5.77 0.33
N VAL A 2 -16.45 -5.61 0.20
CA VAL A 2 -15.81 -4.91 -0.95
C VAL A 2 -16.24 -5.46 -2.31
N SER A 3 -16.26 -6.79 -2.42
CA SER A 3 -16.70 -7.49 -3.63
C SER A 3 -18.15 -7.15 -4.02
N ASN A 4 -19.04 -6.96 -3.05
CA ASN A 4 -20.43 -6.59 -3.30
C ASN A 4 -20.52 -5.14 -3.78
N ILE A 5 -19.78 -4.22 -3.15
CA ILE A 5 -19.73 -2.81 -3.57
C ILE A 5 -19.21 -2.70 -5.02
N LYS A 6 -18.14 -3.43 -5.37
CA LYS A 6 -17.63 -3.48 -6.74
C LYS A 6 -18.67 -3.98 -7.74
N LYS A 7 -19.45 -5.01 -7.37
CA LYS A 7 -20.54 -5.54 -8.21
C LYS A 7 -21.65 -4.52 -8.42
N GLU A 8 -22.13 -3.87 -7.36
CA GLU A 8 -23.18 -2.86 -7.49
C GLU A 8 -22.73 -1.64 -8.29
N PHE A 9 -21.47 -1.21 -8.11
CA PHE A 9 -20.92 -0.13 -8.93
C PHE A 9 -20.82 -0.54 -10.41
N ALA A 10 -20.41 -1.77 -10.71
CA ALA A 10 -20.40 -2.28 -12.08
C ALA A 10 -21.81 -2.34 -12.68
N ASN A 11 -22.84 -2.68 -11.90
CA ASN A 11 -24.23 -2.67 -12.34
C ASN A 11 -24.68 -1.24 -12.69
N ASN A 12 -24.36 -0.26 -11.83
CA ASN A 12 -24.69 1.15 -12.07
C ASN A 12 -24.03 1.70 -13.34
N VAL A 13 -22.78 1.31 -13.62
CA VAL A 13 -22.07 1.70 -14.84
C VAL A 13 -22.75 1.12 -16.08
N LYS A 14 -23.20 -0.14 -16.01
CA LYS A 14 -23.91 -0.79 -17.13
C LYS A 14 -25.26 -0.14 -17.44
N SER A 15 -25.98 0.33 -16.42
CA SER A 15 -27.28 1.01 -16.57
C SER A 15 -27.18 2.51 -16.85
N ALA A 16 -25.97 3.08 -16.95
CA ALA A 16 -25.80 4.52 -17.17
C ALA A 16 -25.99 4.88 -18.65
N ASP A 17 -27.03 5.65 -18.95
CA ASP A 17 -27.33 6.09 -20.32
C ASP A 17 -26.42 7.24 -20.81
N TRP A 18 -25.71 7.90 -19.90
CA TRP A 18 -24.83 9.04 -20.20
C TRP A 18 -23.37 8.64 -20.50
N ILE A 19 -23.04 7.35 -20.37
CA ILE A 19 -21.70 6.79 -20.66
C ILE A 19 -21.81 5.99 -21.95
N ASP A 20 -20.90 6.22 -22.88
CA ASP A 20 -20.81 5.42 -24.10
C ASP A 20 -20.34 3.97 -23.81
N ASP A 21 -20.62 3.06 -24.74
CA ASP A 21 -20.37 1.64 -24.51
C ASP A 21 -18.87 1.29 -24.46
N ASP A 22 -18.01 2.01 -25.18
CA ASP A 22 -16.55 1.80 -25.15
C ASP A 22 -15.98 2.25 -23.79
N THR A 23 -16.40 3.41 -23.28
CA THR A 23 -16.02 3.91 -21.96
C THR A 23 -16.55 2.99 -20.85
N LYS A 24 -17.75 2.41 -20.98
CA LYS A 24 -18.27 1.41 -20.02
C LYS A 24 -17.35 0.20 -19.93
N LEU A 25 -16.86 -0.31 -21.06
CA LEU A 25 -15.91 -1.44 -21.08
C LEU A 25 -14.63 -1.07 -20.31
N HIS A 26 -14.03 0.09 -20.58
CA HIS A 26 -12.83 0.53 -19.86
C HIS A 26 -13.04 0.71 -18.36
N VAL A 27 -14.20 1.22 -17.94
CA VAL A 27 -14.54 1.33 -16.51
C VAL A 27 -14.66 -0.04 -15.88
N LEU A 28 -15.29 -1.02 -16.55
CA LEU A 28 -15.43 -2.39 -16.05
C LEU A 28 -14.07 -3.10 -15.98
N GLU A 29 -13.20 -2.92 -16.97
CA GLU A 29 -11.82 -3.42 -16.95
C GLU A 29 -11.04 -2.84 -15.78
N LYS A 30 -11.12 -1.52 -15.56
CA LYS A 30 -10.48 -0.86 -14.42
C LYS A 30 -10.99 -1.41 -13.10
N LEU A 31 -12.30 -1.60 -12.94
CA LEU A 31 -12.91 -2.17 -11.73
C LEU A 31 -12.46 -3.61 -11.48
N ALA A 32 -12.37 -4.43 -12.53
CA ALA A 32 -11.91 -5.81 -12.44
C ALA A 32 -10.44 -5.88 -12.01
N ALA A 33 -9.61 -4.94 -12.47
CA ALA A 33 -8.21 -4.83 -12.10
C ALA A 33 -7.96 -4.17 -10.72
N MET A 34 -8.99 -3.66 -10.03
CA MET A 34 -8.78 -3.02 -8.73
C MET A 34 -8.42 -4.03 -7.65
N SER A 35 -7.33 -3.78 -6.92
CA SER A 35 -6.97 -4.53 -5.72
C SER A 35 -7.53 -3.87 -4.46
N SER A 36 -7.74 -4.65 -3.40
CA SER A 36 -8.27 -4.14 -2.13
C SER A 36 -7.52 -4.71 -0.93
N TYR A 37 -7.13 -3.83 0.00
CA TYR A 37 -6.51 -4.16 1.28
C TYR A 37 -7.47 -3.83 2.42
N VAL A 38 -7.56 -4.70 3.42
CA VAL A 38 -8.46 -4.54 4.58
C VAL A 38 -7.67 -4.75 5.86
N GLY A 39 -7.69 -3.77 6.75
CA GLY A 39 -6.91 -3.79 7.97
C GLY A 39 -5.44 -3.47 7.68
N TYR A 40 -4.60 -4.50 7.73
CA TYR A 40 -3.15 -4.38 7.57
C TYR A 40 -2.60 -5.47 6.64
N PRO A 41 -1.41 -5.27 6.03
CA PRO A 41 -0.79 -6.26 5.14
C PRO A 41 -0.35 -7.51 5.90
N ASP A 42 -0.56 -8.69 5.30
CA ASP A 42 -0.14 -9.98 5.87
C ASP A 42 1.38 -10.05 6.09
N GLU A 43 2.17 -9.28 5.35
CA GLU A 43 3.60 -9.14 5.55
C GLU A 43 3.99 -8.71 6.96
N LEU A 44 3.16 -7.92 7.63
CA LEU A 44 3.40 -7.50 9.01
C LEU A 44 3.28 -8.65 10.02
N LEU A 45 2.67 -9.77 9.63
CA LEU A 45 2.57 -10.97 10.46
C LEU A 45 3.78 -11.90 10.30
N SER A 46 4.76 -11.55 9.46
CA SER A 46 5.92 -12.38 9.17
C SER A 46 7.20 -11.74 9.69
N ASP A 47 7.71 -12.24 10.80
CA ASP A 47 8.99 -11.82 11.40
C ASP A 47 10.12 -11.82 10.36
N LYS A 48 10.20 -12.88 9.55
CA LYS A 48 11.21 -12.99 8.50
C LYS A 48 11.14 -11.84 7.48
N LYS A 49 9.93 -11.47 7.01
CA LYS A 49 9.77 -10.39 6.03
C LYS A 49 10.14 -9.04 6.65
N LEU A 50 9.81 -8.83 7.93
CA LEU A 50 10.16 -7.62 8.67
C LEU A 50 11.68 -7.54 8.88
N GLU A 51 12.32 -8.62 9.34
CA GLU A 51 13.77 -8.69 9.51
C GLU A 51 14.51 -8.41 8.20
N ASP A 52 14.07 -9.04 7.10
CA ASP A 52 14.69 -8.84 5.79
C ASP A 52 14.54 -7.40 5.29
N TYR A 53 13.42 -6.74 5.59
CA TYR A 53 13.20 -5.33 5.27
C TYR A 53 14.10 -4.40 6.10
N TYR A 54 14.15 -4.58 7.42
CA TYR A 54 14.92 -3.71 8.33
C TYR A 54 16.43 -4.00 8.36
N LYS A 55 16.89 -5.11 7.77
CA LYS A 55 18.32 -5.39 7.57
C LYS A 55 19.05 -4.33 6.72
N GLY A 56 18.33 -3.55 5.92
CA GLY A 56 18.89 -2.41 5.17
C GLY A 56 19.73 -2.80 3.96
N VAL A 57 20.53 -1.86 3.42
CA VAL A 57 21.55 -2.13 2.36
C VAL A 57 22.87 -2.47 3.02
N ASP A 58 23.64 -3.41 2.47
CA ASP A 58 25.03 -3.64 2.89
C ASP A 58 25.20 -3.82 4.41
N ASN A 59 24.26 -4.51 5.05
CA ASN A 59 24.17 -4.70 6.52
C ASN A 59 24.09 -3.40 7.34
N LYS A 60 23.72 -2.26 6.75
CA LYS A 60 23.31 -1.05 7.46
C LYS A 60 21.86 -1.17 7.92
N SER A 61 21.64 -2.11 8.82
CA SER A 61 20.33 -2.33 9.42
C SER A 61 19.89 -1.11 10.21
N LEU A 62 18.58 -0.85 10.27
CA LEU A 62 18.01 0.20 11.10
C LEU A 62 18.39 -0.08 12.57
N HIS A 63 19.41 0.60 13.07
CA HIS A 63 19.82 0.52 14.47
C HIS A 63 19.08 1.59 15.27
N VAL A 64 18.09 1.14 16.04
CA VAL A 64 17.29 1.96 16.97
C VAL A 64 17.84 1.84 18.40
N GLU A 65 19.15 1.66 18.55
CA GLU A 65 19.80 1.68 19.86
C GLU A 65 20.56 3.00 20.00
N SER A 66 19.93 3.98 20.64
CA SER A 66 20.68 5.12 21.15
C SER A 66 19.95 5.76 22.32
N GLU A 67 20.72 6.08 23.37
CA GLU A 67 20.30 6.90 24.51
C GLU A 67 19.98 8.36 24.12
N ASN A 68 19.97 8.68 22.81
CA ASN A 68 19.85 10.03 22.29
C ASN A 68 18.87 10.08 21.10
N LEU A 69 17.72 10.73 21.33
CA LEU A 69 16.68 10.96 20.33
C LEU A 69 17.20 11.50 18.98
N LEU A 70 18.23 12.37 18.99
CA LEU A 70 18.82 12.91 17.77
C LEU A 70 19.50 11.81 16.94
N LYS A 71 20.28 10.93 17.58
CA LYS A 71 20.97 9.84 16.89
C LYS A 71 19.96 8.86 16.29
N MET A 72 18.94 8.49 17.06
CA MET A 72 17.84 7.66 16.58
C MET A 72 17.15 8.29 15.35
N GLY A 73 16.79 9.57 15.41
CA GLY A 73 16.13 10.26 14.30
C GLY A 73 17.00 10.35 13.04
N LEU A 74 18.32 10.51 13.18
CA LEU A 74 19.25 10.50 12.06
C LEU A 74 19.40 9.10 11.44
N SER A 75 19.44 8.03 12.25
CA SER A 75 19.48 6.65 11.76
C SER A 75 18.22 6.29 10.97
N THR A 76 17.03 6.64 11.47
CA THR A 76 15.77 6.41 10.75
C THR A 76 15.74 7.16 9.42
N ARG A 77 16.10 8.46 9.42
CA ARG A 77 16.15 9.23 8.16
C ARG A 77 17.13 8.64 7.16
N LEU A 78 18.31 8.23 7.61
CA LEU A 78 19.30 7.61 6.73
C LEU A 78 18.72 6.35 6.07
N PHE A 79 18.07 5.48 6.84
CA PHE A 79 17.41 4.28 6.34
C PHE A 79 16.32 4.61 5.29
N ASP A 80 15.49 5.62 5.55
CA ASP A 80 14.43 6.05 4.61
C ASP A 80 15.02 6.54 3.28
N TYR A 81 16.08 7.35 3.32
CA TYR A 81 16.79 7.79 2.10
C TYR A 81 17.47 6.61 1.38
N GLU A 82 18.14 5.74 2.16
CA GLU A 82 18.61 4.38 1.84
C GLU A 82 17.66 3.66 0.86
N ASN A 83 16.45 3.43 1.35
CA ASN A 83 15.43 2.64 0.67
C ASN A 83 14.71 3.40 -0.45
N ALA A 84 14.48 4.70 -0.28
CA ALA A 84 13.91 5.53 -1.34
C ALA A 84 14.83 5.52 -2.57
N ALA A 85 16.14 5.68 -2.38
CA ALA A 85 17.11 5.63 -3.47
C ALA A 85 17.13 4.26 -4.17
N LYS A 86 17.07 3.14 -3.42
CA LYS A 86 16.94 1.80 -4.02
C LYS A 86 15.66 1.64 -4.85
N SER A 87 14.54 2.18 -4.35
CA SER A 87 13.25 2.03 -5.04
C SER A 87 13.26 2.63 -6.45
N LEU A 88 14.13 3.63 -6.70
CA LEU A 88 14.28 4.26 -8.02
C LEU A 88 14.90 3.35 -9.09
N VAL A 89 15.65 2.31 -8.69
CA VAL A 89 16.30 1.37 -9.62
C VAL A 89 15.57 0.03 -9.72
N LEU A 90 14.59 -0.21 -8.85
CA LEU A 90 13.75 -1.40 -8.87
C LEU A 90 12.50 -1.14 -9.73
N PRO A 91 11.96 -2.16 -10.42
CA PRO A 91 10.64 -2.02 -11.04
C PRO A 91 9.62 -1.69 -9.96
N VAL A 92 8.65 -0.82 -10.28
CA VAL A 92 7.56 -0.48 -9.38
C VAL A 92 6.78 -1.76 -9.07
N ASN A 93 7.05 -2.36 -7.91
CA ASN A 93 6.30 -3.51 -7.45
C ASN A 93 4.96 -3.01 -6.90
N GLN A 94 3.86 -3.52 -7.45
CA GLN A 94 2.50 -3.11 -7.08
C GLN A 94 2.15 -3.49 -5.63
N ILE A 95 2.83 -4.50 -5.07
CA ILE A 95 2.64 -4.89 -3.66
C ILE A 95 3.58 -4.07 -2.79
N ASN A 96 3.21 -2.81 -2.54
CA ASN A 96 3.91 -1.98 -1.56
C ASN A 96 3.27 -2.16 -0.18
N TRP A 97 3.45 -3.36 0.39
CA TRP A 97 2.99 -3.66 1.76
C TRP A 97 3.60 -2.71 2.78
N VAL A 98 4.77 -2.13 2.52
CA VAL A 98 5.39 -1.11 3.38
C VAL A 98 4.52 0.14 3.42
N LYS A 99 4.12 0.67 2.26
CA LYS A 99 3.19 1.81 2.16
C LYS A 99 1.89 1.54 2.92
N TRP A 100 1.29 0.37 2.72
CA TRP A 100 0.04 0.03 3.41
C TRP A 100 0.23 -0.26 4.91
N GLY A 101 1.40 -0.76 5.30
CA GLY A 101 1.78 -0.99 6.70
C GLY A 101 2.03 0.31 7.46
N GLU A 102 2.70 1.29 6.84
CA GLU A 102 2.84 2.65 7.38
C GLU A 102 1.48 3.30 7.62
N LEU A 103 0.54 3.04 6.72
CA LEU A 103 -0.81 3.60 6.80
C LEU A 103 -1.70 2.85 7.79
N ALA A 104 -1.30 1.68 8.30
CA ALA A 104 -2.09 0.84 9.20
C ALA A 104 -2.42 1.52 10.56
N ILE A 105 -1.77 2.64 10.86
CA ILE A 105 -2.02 3.46 12.06
C ILE A 105 -3.20 4.44 11.89
N TYR A 106 -3.71 4.61 10.66
CA TYR A 106 -4.80 5.54 10.38
C TYR A 106 -6.16 4.83 10.39
N VAL A 107 -7.21 5.54 10.79
CA VAL A 107 -8.60 5.08 10.65
C VAL A 107 -9.21 5.74 9.43
N GLY A 108 -9.50 4.96 8.39
CA GLY A 108 -10.10 5.51 7.18
C GLY A 108 -10.02 4.64 5.93
N VAL A 109 -10.36 5.25 4.80
CA VAL A 109 -10.35 4.61 3.48
C VAL A 109 -9.52 5.46 2.52
N LEU A 110 -8.61 4.81 1.80
CA LEU A 110 -7.70 5.45 0.85
C LEU A 110 -7.85 4.80 -0.53
N ASN A 111 -7.71 5.62 -1.56
CA ASN A 111 -7.70 5.19 -2.97
C ASN A 111 -6.41 5.67 -3.63
N ASP A 112 -5.60 4.74 -4.13
CA ASP A 112 -4.43 5.07 -4.94
C ASP A 112 -4.79 4.95 -6.43
N LEU A 113 -4.80 6.09 -7.10
CA LEU A 113 -5.13 6.18 -8.52
C LEU A 113 -4.04 5.63 -9.43
N LYS A 114 -2.77 5.61 -8.98
CA LYS A 114 -1.63 5.11 -9.78
C LYS A 114 -1.59 3.59 -9.79
N THR A 115 -1.87 2.96 -8.65
CA THR A 115 -1.88 1.49 -8.51
C THR A 115 -3.27 0.88 -8.65
N ASN A 116 -4.32 1.70 -8.70
CA ASN A 116 -5.73 1.26 -8.78
C ASN A 116 -6.12 0.41 -7.56
N GLU A 117 -5.70 0.85 -6.37
CA GLU A 117 -5.85 0.13 -5.11
C GLU A 117 -6.74 0.88 -4.13
N ILE A 118 -7.60 0.14 -3.41
CA ILE A 118 -8.33 0.67 -2.25
C ILE A 118 -7.79 0.02 -0.99
N ALA A 119 -7.47 0.83 0.02
CA ALA A 119 -7.19 0.33 1.37
C ALA A 119 -8.28 0.82 2.32
N MET A 120 -8.88 -0.11 3.06
CA MET A 120 -9.73 0.18 4.20
C MET A 120 -8.96 -0.19 5.46
N ILE A 121 -8.55 0.83 6.18
CA ILE A 121 -7.71 0.67 7.36
C ILE A 121 -8.56 0.96 8.58
N GLY A 122 -8.58 0.01 9.50
CA GLY A 122 -9.39 0.07 10.71
C GLY A 122 -8.66 -0.61 11.85
N HIS A 123 -8.86 -0.07 13.06
CA HIS A 123 -8.29 -0.61 14.27
C HIS A 123 -8.98 -1.95 14.58
N THR A 124 -8.32 -3.06 14.27
CA THR A 124 -8.70 -4.36 14.84
C THR A 124 -7.96 -4.46 16.17
N ILE A 125 -8.69 -4.24 17.28
CA ILE A 125 -8.22 -4.56 18.63
C ILE A 125 -8.42 -6.06 18.86
#